data_AF-A0A8X6GQH7-F1
#
_entry.id   AF-A0A8X6GQH7-F1
#
_cell.length_a   1.000
_cell.length_b   1.000
_cell.length_c   1.000
_cell.angle_alpha   90.00
_cell.angle_beta   90.00
_cell.angle_gamma   90.00
#
_symmetry.space_group_name_H-M   'P 1'
#
loop_
_entity.id
_entity.type
_entity.pdbx_description
1 polymer ?
#
loop_
_entity_poly.entity_id
_entity_poly.type
_entity_poly.pdbx_seq_one_letter_code
_entity_poly.pdbx_strand_id
1 'polypeptide(L)'
;MSFLTSTLSGCRLLVSRLSNPLIQGERLMAKTILGALTGKGKLMGAAFDKKKRLPVETDPKKLVTYCCGSNIYKEGEDVKLKEDSEYPDWLWTLRLGPPPPLEEMDPNTKEYWERLFFLHRNRKLRLKARKYKKKLFVNEVDKIYKLKQIRFRALAYKYDPGYDKPPRFDKSEWRII
;
A
#
# COMPACT_ATOMS: atom_id res chain seq x y z
N MET A 1 -40.15 -7.69 -51.41
CA MET A 1 -40.24 -8.34 -50.09
C MET A 1 -38.98 -8.03 -49.30
N SER A 2 -39.17 -7.59 -48.07
CA SER A 2 -38.18 -7.40 -47.00
C SER A 2 -37.25 -8.62 -46.82
N PHE A 3 -36.02 -8.41 -46.32
CA PHE A 3 -35.56 -8.90 -45.00
C PHE A 3 -34.04 -8.65 -44.81
N LEU A 4 -33.72 -7.65 -43.97
CA LEU A 4 -32.78 -7.63 -42.83
C LEU A 4 -31.30 -8.09 -42.97
N THR A 5 -30.40 -7.09 -42.89
CA THR A 5 -29.24 -6.90 -41.99
C THR A 5 -28.54 -8.09 -41.32
N SER A 6 -27.19 -8.16 -41.43
CA SER A 6 -26.28 -8.23 -40.27
C SER A 6 -24.80 -8.22 -40.70
N THR A 7 -24.09 -7.15 -40.34
CA THR A 7 -22.62 -7.02 -40.41
C THR A 7 -22.00 -7.49 -39.09
N LEU A 8 -21.27 -8.61 -39.09
CA LEU A 8 -20.46 -9.01 -37.94
C LEU A 8 -19.06 -8.37 -38.04
N SER A 9 -18.96 -7.16 -37.50
CA SER A 9 -17.70 -6.57 -37.05
C SER A 9 -17.47 -7.00 -35.60
N GLY A 10 -16.43 -7.79 -35.32
CA GLY A 10 -16.22 -8.29 -33.97
C GLY A 10 -14.80 -8.79 -33.68
N CYS A 11 -14.14 -8.06 -32.79
CA CYS A 11 -13.09 -8.53 -31.88
C CYS A 11 -11.65 -8.66 -32.42
N ARG A 12 -11.03 -7.50 -32.66
CA ARG A 12 -9.57 -7.34 -32.49
C ARG A 12 -9.25 -7.36 -30.99
N LEU A 13 -8.64 -8.44 -30.51
CA LEU A 13 -8.14 -8.55 -29.13
C LEU A 13 -7.05 -7.50 -28.90
N LEU A 14 -7.38 -6.40 -28.22
CA LEU A 14 -6.41 -5.46 -27.70
C LEU A 14 -5.76 -6.06 -26.45
N VAL A 15 -4.55 -6.59 -26.62
CA VAL A 15 -3.61 -6.82 -25.53
C VAL A 15 -3.23 -5.46 -24.96
N SER A 16 -3.97 -4.99 -23.95
CA SER A 16 -3.60 -3.79 -23.21
C SER A 16 -2.38 -4.12 -22.35
N ARG A 17 -1.21 -3.89 -22.93
CA ARG A 17 0.09 -3.76 -22.26
C ARG A 17 -0.10 -2.73 -21.14
N LEU A 18 -0.14 -3.17 -19.88
CA LEU A 18 -0.11 -2.29 -18.72
C LEU A 18 1.29 -1.67 -18.61
N SER A 19 1.58 -0.71 -19.49
CA SER A 19 2.64 0.26 -19.25
C SER A 19 2.14 1.15 -18.11
N ASN A 20 2.61 0.86 -16.89
CA ASN A 20 2.45 1.78 -15.77
C ASN A 20 3.11 3.11 -16.17
N PRO A 21 2.38 4.22 -16.33
CA PRO A 21 3.04 5.50 -16.38
C PRO A 21 3.68 5.72 -15.00
N LEU A 22 4.96 6.09 -14.99
CA LEU A 22 5.62 6.66 -13.82
C LEU A 22 4.91 7.97 -13.49
N ILE A 23 3.79 7.86 -12.77
CA ILE A 23 3.15 8.98 -12.12
C ILE A 23 4.13 9.42 -11.05
N GLN A 24 4.91 10.47 -11.35
CA GLN A 24 5.56 11.34 -10.37
C GLN A 24 4.46 12.05 -9.58
N GLY A 25 3.64 11.28 -8.87
CA GLY A 25 2.67 11.77 -7.92
C GLY A 25 3.40 11.97 -6.62
N GLU A 26 3.57 13.23 -6.24
CA GLU A 26 3.98 13.59 -4.89
C GLU A 26 3.12 12.81 -3.89
N ARG A 27 3.72 11.81 -3.24
CA ARG A 27 3.10 11.08 -2.13
C ARG A 27 3.00 12.03 -0.93
N LEU A 28 2.08 12.99 -0.98
CA LEU A 28 1.66 13.79 0.17
C LEU A 28 0.68 12.98 1.02
N MET A 29 1.19 11.93 1.66
CA MET A 29 0.46 11.24 2.73
C MET A 29 1.41 10.93 3.88
N ALA A 30 1.86 11.98 4.53
CA ALA A 30 2.32 11.92 5.91
C ALA A 30 1.39 12.81 6.76
N LYS A 31 0.12 12.42 6.90
CA LYS A 31 -0.65 12.86 8.08
C LYS A 31 -0.04 12.12 9.26
N THR A 32 0.90 12.76 9.93
CA THR A 32 1.47 12.30 11.19
C THR A 32 0.32 12.00 12.15
N ILE A 33 0.36 10.83 12.79
CA ILE A 33 -0.67 10.30 13.71
C ILE A 33 -1.03 11.33 14.80
N LEU A 34 -0.10 12.21 15.17
CA LEU A 34 -0.29 13.28 16.15
C LEU A 34 -1.30 14.37 15.70
N GLY A 35 -1.37 14.67 14.40
CA GLY A 35 -2.26 15.71 13.86
C GLY A 35 -3.74 15.30 13.82
N ALA A 36 -4.02 13.99 13.91
CA ALA A 36 -5.38 13.47 13.98
C ALA A 36 -5.99 13.57 15.39
N LEU A 37 -5.15 13.65 16.43
CA LEU A 37 -5.61 13.62 17.83
C LEU A 37 -5.94 14.99 18.42
N THR A 38 -5.41 16.08 17.87
CA THR A 38 -5.50 17.42 18.50
C THR A 38 -6.13 18.51 17.65
N GLY A 39 -6.64 18.21 16.46
CA GLY A 39 -7.34 19.20 15.61
C GLY A 39 -6.47 20.37 15.10
N LYS A 40 -5.21 20.48 15.55
CA LYS A 40 -4.24 21.52 15.15
C LYS A 40 -3.30 21.04 14.04
N GLY A 41 -3.80 20.22 13.11
CA GLY A 41 -3.03 19.75 11.95
C GLY A 41 -2.57 20.86 10.99
N LYS A 42 -3.05 22.10 11.18
CA LYS A 42 -2.77 23.25 10.31
C LYS A 42 -1.72 24.23 10.85
N LEU A 43 -1.32 24.14 12.13
CA LEU A 43 -0.45 25.14 12.78
C LEU A 43 1.04 24.74 12.79
N MET A 44 1.37 23.46 12.63
CA MET A 44 2.76 22.96 12.58
C MET A 44 3.22 22.59 11.15
N GLY A 45 2.45 22.98 10.13
CA GLY A 45 2.72 22.61 8.73
C GLY A 45 3.62 23.57 7.96
N ALA A 46 3.95 24.74 8.53
CA ALA A 46 4.70 25.79 7.82
C ALA A 46 6.21 25.79 8.11
N ALA A 47 6.67 25.12 9.17
CA ALA A 47 8.08 25.10 9.58
C ALA A 47 8.87 23.90 9.04
N PHE A 48 8.21 22.96 8.36
CA PHE A 48 8.93 22.02 7.49
C PHE A 48 9.14 22.70 6.15
N ASP A 49 10.24 23.44 6.06
CA ASP A 49 10.78 23.93 4.80
C ASP A 49 10.65 22.84 3.74
N LYS A 50 10.18 23.25 2.57
CA LYS A 50 10.05 22.39 1.38
C LYS A 50 11.33 21.56 1.23
N LYS A 51 11.20 20.24 1.00
CA LYS A 51 12.35 19.35 0.79
C LYS A 51 13.28 19.98 -0.26
N LYS A 52 14.47 20.40 0.16
CA LYS A 52 15.46 21.01 -0.73
C LYS A 52 15.95 19.92 -1.69
N ARG A 53 15.78 20.12 -3.00
CA ARG A 53 16.39 19.25 -4.01
C ARG A 53 17.84 19.71 -4.16
N LEU A 54 18.78 18.83 -3.79
CA LEU A 54 20.19 19.06 -4.04
C LEU A 54 20.48 18.87 -5.53
N PRO A 55 21.42 19.64 -6.11
CA PRO A 55 21.84 19.42 -7.49
C PRO A 55 22.47 18.03 -7.60
N VAL A 56 22.13 17.32 -8.69
CA VAL A 56 22.71 16.01 -8.99
C VAL A 56 23.92 16.22 -9.87
N GLU A 57 25.02 15.56 -9.54
CA GLU A 57 26.25 15.59 -10.32
C GLU A 57 26.05 14.94 -11.70
N THR A 58 26.60 15.55 -12.75
CA THR A 58 26.44 15.09 -14.14
C THR A 58 27.72 14.51 -14.74
N ASP A 59 28.85 14.64 -14.05
CA ASP A 59 30.15 14.18 -14.53
C ASP A 59 30.28 12.65 -14.49
N PRO A 60 30.50 11.98 -15.62
CA PRO A 60 30.48 10.51 -15.69
C PRO A 60 31.63 9.87 -14.90
N LYS A 61 32.81 10.50 -14.87
CA LYS A 61 33.97 9.99 -14.11
C LYS A 61 33.68 9.97 -12.61
N LYS A 62 33.01 11.00 -12.10
CA LYS A 62 32.65 11.11 -10.68
C LYS A 62 31.59 10.07 -10.30
N LEU A 63 30.61 9.83 -11.17
CA LEU A 63 29.53 8.85 -10.96
C LEU A 63 30.02 7.39 -10.93
N VAL A 64 31.11 7.07 -11.63
CA VAL A 64 31.69 5.71 -11.65
C VAL A 64 32.63 5.49 -10.46
N THR A 65 33.36 6.51 -10.02
CA THR A 65 34.35 6.36 -8.92
C THR A 65 33.73 6.58 -7.54
N TYR A 66 32.66 7.37 -7.42
CA TYR A 66 32.07 7.76 -6.14
C TYR A 66 30.59 7.41 -6.06
N CYS A 67 30.15 7.05 -4.85
CA CYS A 67 28.74 6.93 -4.52
C CYS A 67 28.16 8.32 -4.22
N CYS A 68 27.79 9.06 -5.27
CA CYS A 68 27.26 10.42 -5.15
C CYS A 68 25.97 10.47 -4.31
N GLY A 69 25.94 11.37 -3.32
CA GLY A 69 24.80 11.53 -2.41
C GLY A 69 24.81 10.60 -1.21
N SER A 70 25.93 9.92 -0.96
CA SER A 70 26.16 9.15 0.27
C SER A 70 26.45 10.06 1.47
N ASN A 71 27.11 11.20 1.26
CA ASN A 71 27.38 12.14 2.34
C ASN A 71 26.15 13.02 2.66
N ILE A 72 25.70 12.98 3.92
CA ILE A 72 24.58 13.78 4.45
C ILE A 72 25.09 15.05 5.16
N TYR A 73 26.37 15.08 5.53
CA TYR A 73 26.97 16.20 6.24
C TYR A 73 27.30 17.35 5.27
N LYS A 74 27.37 18.58 5.81
CA LYS A 74 27.75 19.78 5.03
C LYS A 74 29.21 19.73 4.57
N GLU A 75 30.04 19.07 5.35
CA GLU A 75 31.47 18.95 5.15
C GLU A 75 31.80 17.45 5.07
N GLY A 76 32.67 17.08 4.13
CA GLY A 76 33.07 15.70 3.88
C GLY A 76 33.01 15.31 2.41
N GLU A 77 33.69 14.22 2.07
CA GLU A 77 33.69 13.63 0.74
C GLU A 77 32.68 12.48 0.64
N ASP A 78 32.18 12.23 -0.56
CA ASP A 78 31.36 11.05 -0.85
C ASP A 78 32.20 9.76 -0.78
N VAL A 79 31.55 8.64 -0.48
CA VAL A 79 32.21 7.34 -0.37
C VAL A 79 32.77 6.91 -1.74
N LYS A 80 34.10 6.67 -1.79
CA LYS A 80 34.78 6.10 -2.95
C LYS A 80 34.40 4.64 -3.13
N LEU A 81 34.04 4.26 -4.36
CA LEU A 81 33.80 2.87 -4.73
C LEU A 81 35.14 2.15 -4.82
N LYS A 82 35.17 0.95 -4.25
CA LYS A 82 36.36 0.10 -4.20
C LYS A 82 36.31 -0.96 -5.30
N GLU A 83 37.36 -1.76 -5.38
CA GLU A 83 37.40 -2.91 -6.30
C GLU A 83 36.42 -4.02 -5.85
N ASP A 84 35.92 -4.81 -6.81
CA ASP A 84 34.90 -5.84 -6.56
C ASP A 84 35.34 -6.89 -5.53
N SER A 85 36.65 -7.14 -5.40
CA SER A 85 37.26 -8.09 -4.45
C SER A 85 37.15 -7.67 -2.98
N GLU A 86 36.97 -6.38 -2.71
CA GLU A 86 36.82 -5.89 -1.33
C GLU A 86 35.40 -6.09 -0.79
N TYR A 87 34.43 -6.33 -1.69
CA TYR A 87 33.05 -6.56 -1.33
C TYR A 87 32.79 -8.05 -1.14
N PRO A 88 31.93 -8.42 -0.18
CA PRO A 88 31.65 -9.83 0.09
C PRO A 88 30.85 -10.49 -1.05
N ASP A 89 31.15 -11.76 -1.33
CA ASP A 89 30.61 -12.53 -2.46
C ASP A 89 29.07 -12.60 -2.54
N TRP A 90 28.39 -12.53 -1.38
CA TRP A 90 26.93 -12.57 -1.34
C TRP A 90 26.29 -11.38 -2.06
N LEU A 91 27.00 -10.25 -2.20
CA LEU A 91 26.51 -9.07 -2.92
C LEU A 91 26.19 -9.41 -4.37
N TRP A 92 27.07 -10.16 -5.02
CA TRP A 92 26.96 -10.57 -6.42
C TRP A 92 25.99 -11.73 -6.63
N THR A 93 25.60 -12.41 -5.55
CA THR A 93 24.61 -13.49 -5.56
C THR A 93 23.17 -12.97 -5.44
N LEU A 94 22.98 -11.68 -5.14
CA LEU A 94 21.66 -11.08 -4.99
C LEU A 94 20.89 -11.04 -6.31
N ARG A 95 19.59 -11.36 -6.24
CA ARG A 95 18.68 -11.28 -7.39
C ARG A 95 18.29 -9.82 -7.66
N LEU A 96 18.66 -9.31 -8.83
CA LEU A 96 18.28 -7.96 -9.31
C LEU A 96 16.95 -7.93 -10.09
N GLY A 97 16.42 -9.11 -10.42
CA GLY A 97 15.21 -9.27 -11.22
C GLY A 97 13.90 -9.18 -10.42
N PRO A 98 12.75 -9.43 -11.08
CA PRO A 98 11.49 -9.58 -10.38
C PRO A 98 11.56 -10.73 -9.36
N PRO A 99 10.78 -10.65 -8.27
CA PRO A 99 10.74 -11.73 -7.29
C PRO A 99 10.27 -13.03 -7.96
N PRO A 100 10.86 -14.18 -7.58
CA PRO A 100 10.52 -15.46 -8.18
C PRO A 100 9.02 -15.76 -8.03
N PRO A 101 8.41 -16.44 -9.03
CA PRO A 101 7.06 -16.95 -8.91
C PRO A 101 7.00 -18.04 -7.84
N LEU A 102 5.82 -18.24 -7.25
CA LEU A 102 5.64 -19.20 -6.16
C LEU A 102 5.91 -20.65 -6.60
N GLU A 103 5.72 -20.95 -7.88
CA GLU A 103 5.89 -22.29 -8.47
C GLU A 103 7.36 -22.72 -8.54
N GLU A 104 8.29 -21.78 -8.63
CA GLU A 104 9.75 -22.05 -8.69
C GLU A 104 10.39 -22.17 -7.30
N MET A 105 9.67 -21.79 -6.24
CA MET A 105 10.20 -21.73 -4.88
C MET A 105 9.98 -23.05 -4.13
N ASP A 106 10.96 -23.44 -3.31
CA ASP A 106 10.87 -24.65 -2.49
C ASP A 106 9.91 -24.48 -1.29
N PRO A 107 8.87 -25.33 -1.13
CA PRO A 107 7.94 -25.30 -0.01
C PRO A 107 8.56 -25.46 1.38
N ASN A 108 9.77 -26.02 1.49
CA ASN A 108 10.43 -26.21 2.78
C ASN A 108 11.17 -24.94 3.26
N THR A 109 11.27 -23.92 2.41
CA THR A 109 11.96 -22.67 2.74
C THR A 109 11.00 -21.64 3.33
N LYS A 110 11.46 -20.82 4.28
CA LYS A 110 10.67 -19.75 4.91
C LYS A 110 10.12 -18.74 3.88
N GLU A 111 10.94 -18.39 2.90
CA GLU A 111 10.64 -17.41 1.85
C GLU A 111 9.39 -17.78 1.04
N TYR A 112 9.18 -19.08 0.78
CA TYR A 112 8.00 -19.59 0.09
C TYR A 112 6.71 -19.22 0.85
N TRP A 113 6.70 -19.46 2.16
CA TRP A 113 5.54 -19.19 3.00
C TRP A 113 5.27 -17.69 3.19
N GLU A 114 6.33 -16.88 3.28
CA GLU A 114 6.20 -15.41 3.30
C GLU A 114 5.57 -14.90 1.99
N ARG A 115 6.01 -15.44 0.85
CA ARG A 115 5.45 -15.13 -0.48
C ARG A 115 3.98 -15.53 -0.57
N LEU A 116 3.64 -16.75 -0.15
CA LEU A 116 2.28 -17.27 -0.15
C LEU A 116 1.36 -16.41 0.74
N PHE A 117 1.82 -16.03 1.93
CA PHE A 117 1.08 -15.15 2.84
C PHE A 117 0.75 -13.80 2.18
N PHE A 118 1.73 -13.18 1.52
CA PHE A 118 1.53 -11.92 0.82
C PHE A 118 0.52 -12.05 -0.33
N LEU A 119 0.62 -13.11 -1.13
CA LEU A 119 -0.33 -13.39 -2.21
C LEU A 119 -1.75 -13.63 -1.69
N HIS A 120 -1.89 -14.39 -0.60
CA HIS A 120 -3.17 -14.62 0.07
C HIS A 120 -3.78 -13.30 0.58
N ARG A 121 -2.97 -12.46 1.23
CA ARG A 121 -3.39 -11.14 1.71
C ARG A 121 -3.89 -10.27 0.56
N ASN A 122 -3.16 -10.23 -0.54
CA ASN A 122 -3.55 -9.46 -1.72
C ASN A 122 -4.86 -9.98 -2.34
N ARG A 123 -5.02 -11.30 -2.47
CA ARG A 123 -6.28 -11.92 -2.91
C ARG A 123 -7.44 -11.52 -2.00
N LYS A 124 -7.25 -11.59 -0.68
CA LYS A 124 -8.27 -11.20 0.32
C LYS A 124 -8.66 -9.74 0.19
N LEU A 125 -7.70 -8.84 -0.01
CA LEU A 125 -7.95 -7.41 -0.24
C LEU A 125 -8.74 -7.17 -1.53
N ARG A 126 -8.37 -7.84 -2.63
CA ARG A 126 -9.12 -7.79 -3.91
C ARG A 126 -10.57 -8.25 -3.75
N LEU A 127 -10.78 -9.38 -3.08
CA LEU A 127 -12.14 -9.91 -2.82
C LEU A 127 -12.96 -8.96 -1.94
N LYS A 128 -12.35 -8.32 -0.94
CA LYS A 128 -13.02 -7.31 -0.11
C LYS A 128 -13.40 -6.07 -0.92
N ALA A 129 -12.52 -5.59 -1.80
CA ALA A 129 -12.78 -4.43 -2.65
C ALA A 129 -13.94 -4.68 -3.61
N ARG A 130 -14.10 -5.91 -4.11
CA ARG A 130 -15.20 -6.30 -5.00
C ARG A 130 -16.57 -6.37 -4.31
N LYS A 131 -16.63 -6.45 -2.97
CA LYS A 131 -17.92 -6.49 -2.27
C LYS A 131 -18.69 -5.20 -2.56
N TYR A 132 -19.95 -5.34 -2.98
CA TYR A 132 -20.84 -4.21 -3.21
C TYR A 132 -20.87 -3.31 -1.97
N LYS A 133 -20.41 -2.07 -2.13
CA LYS A 133 -20.62 -1.04 -1.12
C LYS A 133 -22.09 -0.67 -1.20
N LYS A 134 -22.87 -0.98 -0.18
CA LYS A 134 -24.25 -0.49 -0.08
C LYS A 134 -24.21 1.02 -0.27
N LYS A 135 -24.87 1.54 -1.32
CA LYS A 135 -25.13 2.97 -1.43
C LYS A 135 -26.06 3.31 -0.27
N LEU A 136 -25.51 3.97 0.74
CA LEU A 136 -26.31 4.52 1.82
C LEU A 136 -26.94 5.80 1.30
N PHE A 137 -28.23 5.99 1.54
CA PHE A 137 -28.89 7.26 1.24
C PHE A 137 -28.34 8.37 2.16
N VAL A 138 -28.58 9.63 1.80
CA VAL A 138 -28.19 10.80 2.61
C VAL A 138 -28.77 10.64 4.04
N ASN A 139 -27.95 10.88 5.07
CA ASN A 139 -28.26 10.71 6.50
C ASN A 139 -28.40 9.26 7.05
N GLU A 140 -28.24 8.21 6.23
CA GLU A 140 -28.25 6.83 6.74
C GLU A 140 -26.97 6.48 7.52
N VAL A 141 -25.84 7.10 7.18
CA VAL A 141 -24.57 6.93 7.90
C VAL A 141 -24.73 7.35 9.37
N ASP A 142 -25.37 8.50 9.60
CA ASP A 142 -25.58 9.05 10.95
C ASP A 142 -26.60 8.22 11.75
N LYS A 143 -27.66 7.74 11.09
CA LYS A 143 -28.62 6.80 11.72
C LYS A 143 -27.92 5.50 12.13
N ILE A 144 -27.11 4.91 11.25
CA ILE A 144 -26.32 3.70 11.56
C ILE A 144 -25.33 3.97 12.70
N TYR A 145 -24.70 5.14 12.72
CA TYR A 145 -23.77 5.53 13.79
C TYR A 145 -24.48 5.63 15.14
N LYS A 146 -25.61 6.35 15.22
CA LYS A 146 -26.44 6.45 16.42
C LYS A 146 -26.94 5.08 16.88
N LEU A 147 -27.41 4.23 15.96
CA LEU A 147 -27.84 2.86 16.26
C LEU A 147 -26.71 1.99 16.81
N LYS A 148 -25.48 2.12 16.28
CA LYS A 148 -24.30 1.44 16.85
C LYS A 148 -23.99 1.92 18.26
N GLN A 149 -24.02 3.23 18.51
CA GLN A 149 -23.78 3.79 19.84
C GLN A 149 -24.82 3.31 20.86
N ILE A 150 -26.11 3.30 20.47
CA ILE A 150 -27.20 2.77 21.31
C ILE A 150 -26.98 1.28 21.58
N ARG A 151 -26.61 0.49 20.56
CA ARG A 151 -26.29 -0.94 20.71
C ARG A 151 -25.15 -1.16 21.70
N PHE A 152 -24.05 -0.42 21.59
CA PHE A 152 -22.91 -0.53 22.52
C PHE A 152 -23.29 -0.11 23.93
N ARG A 153 -24.11 0.95 24.09
CA ARG A 153 -24.61 1.40 25.39
C ARG A 153 -25.56 0.38 26.04
N ALA A 154 -26.46 -0.22 25.28
CA ALA A 154 -27.36 -1.28 25.76
C ALA A 154 -26.59 -2.55 26.13
N LEU A 155 -25.49 -2.84 25.42
CA LEU A 155 -24.60 -3.95 25.76
C LEU A 155 -23.72 -3.67 26.97
N ALA A 156 -23.29 -2.43 27.21
CA ALA A 156 -22.46 -2.07 28.36
C ALA A 156 -23.15 -2.36 29.70
N TYR A 157 -24.48 -2.45 29.74
CA TYR A 157 -25.22 -2.92 30.93
C TYR A 157 -25.08 -4.43 31.18
N LYS A 158 -24.65 -5.22 30.19
CA LYS A 158 -24.49 -6.68 30.24
C LYS A 158 -23.05 -7.15 29.96
N TYR A 159 -22.14 -6.23 29.62
CA TYR A 159 -20.80 -6.49 29.11
C TYR A 159 -19.82 -5.59 29.83
N ASP A 160 -18.91 -6.18 30.60
CA ASP A 160 -17.85 -5.47 31.29
C ASP A 160 -16.62 -5.38 30.38
N PRO A 161 -16.26 -4.19 29.86
CA PRO A 161 -15.28 -4.03 28.78
C PRO A 161 -13.83 -4.40 29.15
N GLY A 162 -13.57 -4.78 30.41
CA GLY A 162 -12.25 -5.17 30.91
C GLY A 162 -11.94 -6.67 30.80
N TYR A 163 -12.94 -7.56 30.83
CA TYR A 163 -12.72 -9.01 31.01
C TYR A 163 -13.35 -9.90 29.94
N ASP A 164 -14.43 -9.47 29.30
CA ASP A 164 -15.16 -10.30 28.33
C ASP A 164 -14.73 -10.06 26.88
N LYS A 165 -14.68 -11.12 26.07
CA LYS A 165 -14.52 -10.99 24.61
C LYS A 165 -15.75 -10.26 24.06
N PRO A 166 -15.60 -9.25 23.18
CA PRO A 166 -16.74 -8.50 22.68
C PRO A 166 -17.71 -9.45 21.95
N PRO A 167 -19.01 -9.34 22.21
CA PRO A 167 -19.98 -10.30 21.70
C PRO A 167 -20.07 -10.21 20.16
N ARG A 168 -20.24 -11.35 19.50
CA ARG A 168 -20.19 -11.44 18.04
C ARG A 168 -21.55 -11.06 17.46
N PHE A 169 -21.55 -10.14 16.50
CA PHE A 169 -22.80 -9.71 15.86
C PHE A 169 -23.07 -10.56 14.62
N ASP A 170 -24.19 -11.29 14.63
CA ASP A 170 -24.69 -11.94 13.44
C ASP A 170 -25.45 -10.93 12.58
N LYS A 171 -24.96 -10.78 11.35
CA LYS A 171 -25.52 -9.83 10.37
C LYS A 171 -26.72 -10.40 9.63
N SER A 172 -26.94 -11.72 9.69
CA SER A 172 -28.04 -12.39 9.01
C SER A 172 -29.32 -12.26 9.82
N GLU A 173 -29.28 -12.62 11.10
CA GLU A 173 -30.42 -12.57 12.02
C GLU A 173 -30.55 -11.26 12.81
N TRP A 174 -29.60 -10.32 12.64
CA TRP A 174 -29.54 -9.07 13.40
C TRP A 174 -29.52 -9.26 14.93
N ARG A 175 -29.00 -10.39 15.40
CA ARG A 175 -28.84 -10.73 16.81
C ARG A 175 -27.38 -10.86 17.23
N ILE A 176 -27.19 -10.89 18.55
CA ILE A 176 -25.88 -11.00 19.19
C ILE A 176 -25.71 -12.46 19.62
N ILE A 177 -24.55 -13.04 19.28
CA ILE A 177 -24.13 -14.41 19.58
C ILE A 177 -22.86 -14.37 20.44
#